data_AF-A0A6A5VTC2-F1
#
_entry.id   AF-A0A6A5VTC2-F1
#
_cell.length_a   1.000
_cell.length_b   1.000
_cell.length_c   1.000
_cell.angle_alpha   90.00
_cell.angle_beta   90.00
_cell.angle_gamma   90.00
#
_symmetry.space_group_name_H-M   'P 1'
#
loop_
_entity.id
_entity.type
_entity.pdbx_description
1 polymer ?
#
loop_
_entity_poly.entity_id
_entity_poly.type
_entity_poly.pdbx_seq_one_letter_code
_entity_poly.pdbx_strand_id
1 'polypeptide(L)'
;MSANARQARSLVERAAFKIFGGDGTPAQGWPQESEWKSFEDSWNANVATTLQSCTQFGMENNSQEESDNIKKAIQEVSSESGVKAEFILAIVMQESKGCVRAPTTNYGFDNPGLMQSFQGVHSCNPNGQGVVPCPYDQIKGMIADGAGLNGDVGLKHGIEQAGSDGVDKYYKASRIYNSGSIAPDGNLNGGIATHCYATDVANRLIGWTDADTHGCDEATIGSVGGVTETRPGYCGGVGGAVV
;
A
#
# COMPACT_ATOMS: atom_id res chain seq x y z
N MET A 1 16.34 27.95 14.84
CA MET A 1 15.95 26.73 15.58
C MET A 1 14.63 26.16 15.03
N SER A 2 14.56 25.72 13.77
CA SER A 2 13.27 25.35 13.14
C SER A 2 13.29 24.07 12.28
N ALA A 3 14.45 23.65 11.74
CA ALA A 3 14.53 22.41 10.95
C ALA A 3 14.57 21.13 11.81
N ASN A 4 15.39 21.11 12.87
CA ASN A 4 15.58 19.91 13.70
C ASN A 4 14.33 19.47 14.47
N ALA A 5 13.44 20.40 14.85
CA ALA A 5 12.23 20.04 15.59
C ALA A 5 11.14 19.42 14.69
N ARG A 6 11.04 19.83 13.42
CA ARG A 6 10.16 19.20 12.43
C ARG A 6 10.65 17.81 12.05
N GLN A 7 11.96 17.66 11.83
CA GLN A 7 12.57 16.36 11.54
C GLN A 7 12.46 15.40 12.74
N ALA A 8 12.65 15.89 13.97
CA ALA A 8 12.44 15.08 15.16
C ALA A 8 10.98 14.68 15.38
N ARG A 9 10.00 15.55 15.08
CA ARG A 9 8.57 15.18 15.13
C ARG A 9 8.20 14.15 14.05
N SER A 10 8.75 14.28 12.85
CA SER A 10 8.60 13.31 11.76
C SER A 10 9.14 11.92 12.10
N LEU A 11 10.17 11.82 12.94
CA LEU A 11 10.69 10.54 13.45
C LEU A 11 9.87 9.97 14.62
N VAL A 12 9.13 10.81 15.35
CA VAL A 12 8.34 10.42 16.53
C VAL A 12 6.93 9.93 16.17
N GLU A 13 6.46 10.17 14.94
CA GLU A 13 5.08 9.85 14.52
C GLU A 13 4.94 8.58 13.67
N ARG A 14 6.03 7.88 13.36
CA ARG A 14 5.97 6.65 12.58
C ARG A 14 5.53 5.48 13.45
N ALA A 15 4.46 4.82 13.02
CA ALA A 15 3.93 3.67 13.74
C ALA A 15 4.89 2.48 13.57
N ALA A 16 5.15 1.77 14.67
CA ALA A 16 5.78 0.46 14.58
C ALA A 16 4.88 -0.47 13.74
N PHE A 17 5.50 -1.31 12.91
CA PHE A 17 4.77 -2.28 12.10
C PHE A 17 3.98 -3.25 13.00
N LYS A 18 2.71 -3.47 12.68
CA LYS A 18 1.81 -4.38 13.37
C LYS A 18 1.43 -5.54 12.46
N ILE A 19 1.33 -6.75 13.02
CA ILE A 19 0.89 -7.91 12.26
C ILE A 19 -0.63 -8.04 12.38
N PHE A 20 -1.34 -7.88 11.26
CA PHE A 20 -2.78 -8.04 11.16
C PHE A 20 -3.14 -9.35 10.47
N GLY A 21 -3.58 -10.35 11.25
CA GLY A 21 -4.11 -11.62 10.74
C GLY A 21 -5.62 -11.61 10.55
N GLY A 22 -6.14 -12.62 9.84
CA GLY A 22 -7.58 -12.84 9.71
C GLY A 22 -8.27 -11.95 8.66
N ASP A 23 -9.50 -11.50 8.91
CA ASP A 23 -10.51 -11.13 7.91
C ASP A 23 -10.63 -9.63 7.60
N GLY A 24 -9.76 -8.79 8.17
CA GLY A 24 -9.80 -7.35 7.97
C GLY A 24 -10.69 -6.60 8.96
N THR A 25 -11.43 -7.27 9.84
CA THR A 25 -12.38 -6.58 10.72
C THR A 25 -11.69 -5.94 11.93
N PRO A 26 -12.21 -4.79 12.41
CA PRO A 26 -11.74 -4.21 13.68
C PRO A 26 -11.87 -5.15 14.87
N ALA A 27 -12.83 -6.08 14.84
CA ALA A 27 -12.96 -7.12 15.87
C ALA A 27 -11.73 -8.04 15.96
N GLN A 28 -10.97 -8.17 14.88
CA GLN A 28 -9.70 -8.90 14.83
C GLN A 28 -8.48 -7.99 15.01
N GLY A 29 -8.69 -6.71 15.35
CA GLY A 29 -7.64 -5.73 15.65
C GLY A 29 -7.16 -4.93 14.44
N TRP A 30 -7.78 -5.08 13.27
CA TRP A 30 -7.49 -4.23 12.11
C TRP A 30 -7.89 -2.77 12.37
N PRO A 31 -7.18 -1.78 11.79
CA PRO A 31 -7.44 -0.39 12.10
C PRO A 31 -8.84 0.04 11.65
N GLN A 32 -9.48 0.90 12.44
CA GLN A 32 -10.64 1.65 11.98
C GLN A 32 -10.23 2.79 11.06
N GLU A 33 -11.15 3.26 10.21
CA GLU A 33 -10.88 4.39 9.32
C GLU A 33 -10.48 5.66 10.09
N SER A 34 -11.02 5.85 11.30
CA SER A 34 -10.64 6.96 12.19
C SER A 34 -9.20 6.90 12.69
N GLU A 35 -8.52 5.76 12.56
CA GLU A 35 -7.11 5.58 12.90
C GLU A 35 -6.19 5.83 11.69
N TRP A 36 -6.77 5.99 10.50
CA TRP A 36 -5.98 6.27 9.30
C TRP A 36 -5.38 7.67 9.38
N LYS A 37 -4.14 7.79 8.92
CA LYS A 37 -3.51 9.09 8.70
C LYS A 37 -4.25 9.82 7.59
N SER A 38 -4.30 11.15 7.69
CA SER A 38 -4.83 11.97 6.61
C SER A 38 -4.00 11.75 5.33
N PHE A 39 -4.59 11.98 4.16
CA PHE A 39 -3.86 11.93 2.89
C PHE A 39 -2.60 12.82 2.92
N GLU A 40 -2.71 14.04 3.47
CA GLU A 40 -1.58 14.98 3.55
C GLU A 40 -0.45 14.47 4.44
N ASP A 41 -0.76 13.94 5.62
CA ASP A 41 0.26 13.38 6.51
C ASP A 41 0.93 12.15 5.89
N SER A 42 0.13 11.29 5.27
CA SER A 42 0.60 10.10 4.55
C SER A 42 1.51 10.48 3.37
N TRP A 43 1.14 11.48 2.59
CA TRP A 43 1.95 11.98 1.47
C TRP A 43 3.28 12.55 1.97
N ASN A 44 3.24 13.41 2.99
CA ASN A 44 4.43 14.03 3.55
C ASN A 44 5.41 13.00 4.13
N ALA A 45 4.91 11.90 4.68
CA ALA A 45 5.73 10.80 5.17
C ALA A 45 6.42 9.99 4.05
N ASN A 46 5.84 9.97 2.84
CA ASN A 46 6.29 9.12 1.74
C ASN A 46 6.95 9.87 0.57
N VAL A 47 6.88 11.20 0.50
CA VAL A 47 7.40 11.98 -0.64
C VAL A 47 8.90 11.78 -0.86
N ALA A 48 9.68 11.62 0.21
CA ALA A 48 11.12 11.35 0.11
C ALA A 48 11.40 10.00 -0.57
N THR A 49 10.63 8.97 -0.21
CA THR A 49 10.68 7.65 -0.87
C THR A 49 10.22 7.75 -2.32
N THR A 50 9.12 8.46 -2.58
CA THR A 50 8.57 8.66 -3.93
C THR A 50 9.59 9.26 -4.89
N LEU A 51 10.31 10.30 -4.45
CA LEU A 51 11.37 10.95 -5.23
C LEU A 51 12.50 9.99 -5.62
N GLN A 52 12.81 8.98 -4.80
CA GLN A 52 13.95 8.08 -5.02
C GLN A 52 13.55 6.68 -5.50
N SER A 53 12.25 6.44 -5.63
CA SER A 53 11.66 5.11 -5.80
C SER A 53 12.10 4.41 -7.09
N CYS A 54 12.34 5.11 -8.19
CA CYS A 54 12.70 4.49 -9.46
C CYS A 54 14.10 3.87 -9.49
N THR A 55 14.96 4.26 -8.56
CA THR A 55 16.29 3.64 -8.37
C THR A 55 16.19 2.12 -8.19
N GLN A 56 15.14 1.63 -7.51
CA GLN A 56 14.93 0.20 -7.28
C GLN A 56 14.73 -0.60 -8.59
N PHE A 57 14.34 0.08 -9.66
CA PHE A 57 14.12 -0.49 -10.99
C PHE A 57 15.21 -0.11 -12.01
N GLY A 58 16.30 0.53 -11.56
CA GLY A 58 17.34 1.03 -12.45
C GLY A 58 16.88 2.15 -13.40
N MET A 59 15.82 2.86 -13.02
CA MET A 59 15.21 3.94 -13.81
C MET A 59 15.55 5.32 -13.22
N GLU A 60 15.42 6.36 -14.05
CA GLU A 60 15.56 7.74 -13.56
C GLU A 60 14.50 8.07 -12.52
N ASN A 61 14.96 8.64 -11.40
CA ASN A 61 14.13 9.06 -10.28
C ASN A 61 13.12 10.14 -10.66
N ASN A 62 12.04 10.20 -9.89
CA ASN A 62 10.99 11.19 -10.14
C ASN A 62 11.56 12.61 -9.94
N SER A 63 11.14 13.53 -10.80
CA SER A 63 11.30 14.95 -10.51
C SER A 63 10.33 15.39 -9.39
N GLN A 64 10.54 16.60 -8.85
CA GLN A 64 9.58 17.19 -7.91
C GLN A 64 8.21 17.38 -8.57
N GLU A 65 8.19 17.84 -9.83
CA GLU A 65 6.96 18.03 -10.59
C GLU A 65 6.21 16.71 -10.82
N GLU A 66 6.91 15.62 -11.12
CA GLU A 66 6.30 14.29 -11.26
C GLU A 66 5.71 13.79 -9.94
N SER A 67 6.40 14.05 -8.83
CA SER A 67 5.89 13.71 -7.49
C SER A 67 4.65 14.54 -7.14
N ASP A 68 4.66 15.84 -7.43
CA ASP A 68 3.50 16.71 -7.21
C ASP A 68 2.32 16.30 -8.11
N ASN A 69 2.61 15.85 -9.34
CA ASN A 69 1.64 15.30 -10.26
C ASN A 69 1.03 13.99 -9.76
N ILE A 70 1.80 13.09 -9.14
CA ILE A 70 1.25 11.90 -8.45
C ILE A 70 0.29 12.34 -7.36
N LYS A 71 0.70 13.26 -6.47
CA LYS A 71 -0.15 13.74 -5.37
C LYS A 71 -1.48 14.27 -5.88
N LYS A 72 -1.42 15.15 -6.89
CA LYS A 72 -2.58 15.76 -7.52
C LYS A 72 -3.47 14.71 -8.18
N ALA A 73 -2.89 13.79 -8.95
CA ALA A 73 -3.62 12.74 -9.64
C ALA A 73 -4.36 11.80 -8.68
N ILE A 74 -3.76 11.46 -7.53
CA ILE A 74 -4.44 10.65 -6.50
C ILE A 74 -5.71 11.36 -6.00
N GLN A 75 -5.64 12.66 -5.73
CA GLN A 75 -6.80 13.43 -5.25
C GLN A 75 -7.89 13.52 -6.31
N GLU A 76 -7.54 13.76 -7.58
CA GLU A 76 -8.49 13.79 -8.69
C GLU A 76 -9.16 12.44 -8.91
N VAL A 77 -8.37 11.36 -9.01
CA VAL A 77 -8.89 10.01 -9.22
C VAL A 77 -9.71 9.53 -8.02
N SER A 78 -9.35 9.93 -6.80
CA SER A 78 -10.17 9.68 -5.61
C SER A 78 -11.56 10.28 -5.75
N SER A 79 -11.64 11.53 -6.20
CA SER A 79 -12.92 12.21 -6.44
C SER A 79 -13.73 11.56 -7.57
N GLU A 80 -13.08 11.08 -8.62
CA GLU A 80 -13.74 10.47 -9.78
C GLU A 80 -14.24 9.04 -9.51
N SER A 81 -13.46 8.25 -8.79
CA SER A 81 -13.74 6.82 -8.52
C SER A 81 -14.56 6.57 -7.26
N GLY A 82 -14.56 7.51 -6.32
CA GLY A 82 -15.10 7.32 -4.97
C GLY A 82 -14.19 6.50 -4.04
N VAL A 83 -13.03 6.04 -4.51
CA VAL A 83 -12.03 5.36 -3.68
C VAL A 83 -11.25 6.41 -2.88
N LYS A 84 -11.02 6.17 -1.58
CA LYS A 84 -10.33 7.14 -0.70
C LYS A 84 -8.88 7.37 -1.13
N ALA A 85 -8.47 8.64 -1.13
CA ALA A 85 -7.12 9.06 -1.52
C ALA A 85 -6.01 8.41 -0.68
N GLU A 86 -6.25 8.22 0.63
CA GLU A 86 -5.37 7.52 1.56
C GLU A 86 -5.12 6.07 1.10
N PHE A 87 -6.17 5.39 0.66
CA PHE A 87 -6.09 4.01 0.19
C PHE A 87 -5.41 3.90 -1.17
N ILE A 88 -5.71 4.81 -2.10
CA ILE A 88 -5.00 4.89 -3.38
C ILE A 88 -3.50 5.12 -3.14
N LEU A 89 -3.13 6.04 -2.25
CA LEU A 89 -1.73 6.28 -1.91
C LEU A 89 -1.08 5.03 -1.30
N ALA A 90 -1.75 4.33 -0.39
CA ALA A 90 -1.23 3.10 0.20
C ALA A 90 -0.91 2.04 -0.88
N ILE A 91 -1.76 1.89 -1.89
CA ILE A 91 -1.55 0.96 -3.01
C ILE A 91 -0.42 1.44 -3.94
N VAL A 92 -0.36 2.72 -4.30
CA VAL A 92 0.79 3.29 -5.05
C VAL A 92 2.11 3.00 -4.34
N MET A 93 2.14 3.17 -3.02
CA MET A 93 3.33 2.90 -2.21
C MET A 93 3.64 1.41 -2.14
N GLN A 94 2.63 0.55 -2.02
CA GLN A 94 2.79 -0.90 -1.99
C GLN A 94 3.42 -1.41 -3.29
N GLU A 95 2.88 -0.98 -4.43
CA GLU A 95 3.23 -1.50 -5.75
C GLU A 95 4.57 -0.97 -6.25
N SER A 96 4.72 0.35 -6.34
CA SER A 96 5.87 0.98 -7.01
C SER A 96 6.67 1.93 -6.12
N LYS A 97 6.19 2.18 -4.89
CA LYS A 97 6.75 3.18 -3.97
C LYS A 97 6.66 4.60 -4.58
N GLY A 98 5.77 4.79 -5.56
CA GLY A 98 5.58 6.02 -6.31
C GLY A 98 6.44 6.16 -7.57
N CYS A 99 7.13 5.13 -8.05
CA CYS A 99 7.94 5.27 -9.27
C CYS A 99 7.06 5.39 -10.52
N VAL A 100 7.08 6.55 -11.19
CA VAL A 100 6.29 6.75 -12.42
C VAL A 100 6.76 5.85 -13.57
N ARG A 101 7.99 5.33 -13.49
CA ARG A 101 8.61 4.43 -14.48
C ARG A 101 8.67 2.98 -13.99
N ALA A 102 7.78 2.57 -13.10
CA ALA A 102 7.72 1.18 -12.67
C ALA A 102 7.61 0.26 -13.91
N PRO A 103 8.45 -0.79 -14.03
CA PRO A 103 8.37 -1.70 -15.15
C PRO A 103 7.03 -2.44 -15.13
N THR A 104 6.60 -2.90 -16.32
CA THR A 104 5.42 -3.76 -16.41
C THR A 104 5.79 -5.15 -15.93
N THR A 105 5.09 -5.66 -14.92
CA THR A 105 5.21 -7.07 -14.54
C THR A 105 4.29 -7.94 -15.40
N ASN A 106 4.67 -9.20 -15.63
CA ASN A 106 3.85 -10.15 -16.36
C ASN A 106 3.84 -11.51 -15.63
N TYR A 107 2.65 -11.90 -15.16
CA TYR A 107 2.39 -13.20 -14.54
C TYR A 107 1.22 -13.91 -15.25
N GLY A 108 1.21 -13.84 -16.58
CA GLY A 108 0.10 -14.27 -17.43
C GLY A 108 -0.74 -13.11 -17.98
N PHE A 109 -0.64 -11.93 -17.37
CA PHE A 109 -1.21 -10.66 -17.81
C PHE A 109 -0.23 -9.52 -17.56
N ASP A 110 -0.27 -8.50 -18.40
CA ASP A 110 0.54 -7.29 -18.22
C ASP A 110 -0.04 -6.39 -17.14
N ASN A 111 0.81 -5.96 -16.21
CA ASN A 111 0.45 -5.15 -15.05
C ASN A 111 1.32 -3.88 -15.00
N PRO A 112 1.02 -2.83 -15.79
CA PRO A 112 1.88 -1.66 -15.89
C PRO A 112 1.68 -0.60 -14.80
N GLY A 113 2.66 0.30 -14.72
CA GLY A 113 2.51 1.62 -14.11
C GLY A 113 2.58 1.66 -12.58
N LEU A 114 2.21 2.82 -12.03
CA LEU A 114 2.34 3.18 -10.61
C LEU A 114 1.68 2.19 -9.65
N MET A 115 0.57 1.59 -10.06
CA MET A 115 -0.21 0.65 -9.25
C MET A 115 -0.12 -0.78 -9.77
N GLN A 116 0.75 -1.08 -10.75
CA GLN A 116 0.85 -2.41 -11.37
C GLN A 116 -0.53 -2.95 -11.78
N SER A 117 -1.31 -2.10 -12.44
CA SER A 117 -2.74 -2.30 -12.66
C SER A 117 -2.96 -3.44 -13.65
N PHE A 118 -3.79 -4.43 -13.29
CA PHE A 118 -4.12 -5.56 -14.18
C PHE A 118 -4.62 -5.07 -15.54
N GLN A 119 -3.90 -5.43 -16.61
CA GLN A 119 -4.16 -5.01 -17.99
C GLN A 119 -4.37 -3.49 -18.15
N GLY A 120 -3.69 -2.69 -17.33
CA GLY A 120 -3.65 -1.24 -17.48
C GLY A 120 -3.14 -0.82 -18.86
N VAL A 121 -3.54 0.35 -19.32
CA VAL A 121 -3.19 0.89 -20.64
C VAL A 121 -2.23 2.07 -20.57
N HIS A 122 -1.99 2.60 -19.37
CA HIS A 122 -1.08 3.71 -19.13
C HIS A 122 0.25 3.24 -18.53
N SER A 123 1.34 3.83 -19.00
CA SER A 123 2.70 3.55 -18.52
C SER A 123 3.66 4.64 -18.96
N CYS A 124 4.55 5.07 -18.06
CA CYS A 124 5.75 5.83 -18.42
C CYS A 124 7.00 4.96 -18.52
N ASN A 125 6.82 3.65 -18.64
CA ASN A 125 7.90 2.72 -18.96
C ASN A 125 7.46 1.73 -20.06
N PRO A 126 6.95 2.21 -21.21
CA PRO A 126 6.54 1.35 -22.30
C PRO A 126 7.75 0.55 -22.81
N ASN A 127 7.58 -0.76 -22.97
CA ASN A 127 8.62 -1.67 -23.48
C ASN A 127 9.95 -1.62 -22.68
N GLY A 128 9.89 -1.28 -21.39
CA GLY A 128 11.10 -1.15 -20.55
C GLY A 128 11.95 0.09 -20.86
N GLN A 129 11.40 1.06 -21.61
CA GLN A 129 12.03 2.35 -21.88
C GLN A 129 11.34 3.45 -21.07
N GLY A 130 11.98 3.89 -19.98
CA GLY A 130 11.47 4.96 -19.12
C GLY A 130 11.32 6.30 -19.85
N VAL A 131 10.18 6.96 -19.70
CA VAL A 131 9.90 8.29 -20.25
C VAL A 131 10.30 9.37 -19.25
N VAL A 132 11.07 10.37 -19.68
CA VAL A 132 11.56 11.47 -18.83
C VAL A 132 11.35 12.82 -19.55
N PRO A 133 10.56 13.76 -18.98
CA PRO A 133 9.63 13.56 -17.87
C PRO A 133 8.42 12.71 -18.29
N CYS A 134 7.87 11.96 -17.34
CA CYS A 134 6.58 11.27 -17.44
C CYS A 134 5.44 12.30 -17.50
N PRO A 135 4.65 12.32 -18.58
CA PRO A 135 3.56 13.29 -18.73
C PRO A 135 2.48 13.14 -17.65
N TYR A 136 1.87 14.25 -17.21
CA TYR A 136 0.79 14.24 -16.23
C TYR A 136 -0.34 13.27 -16.60
N ASP A 137 -0.77 13.27 -17.87
CA ASP A 137 -1.86 12.41 -18.33
C ASP A 137 -1.53 10.92 -18.18
N GLN A 138 -0.26 10.53 -18.32
CA GLN A 138 0.18 9.16 -18.05
C GLN A 138 0.19 8.87 -16.55
N ILE A 139 0.64 9.81 -15.71
CA ILE A 139 0.60 9.67 -14.25
C ILE A 139 -0.83 9.48 -13.76
N LYS A 140 -1.75 10.37 -14.17
CA LYS A 140 -3.17 10.27 -13.84
C LYS A 140 -3.79 8.98 -14.40
N GLY A 141 -3.49 8.64 -15.65
CA GLY A 141 -3.96 7.42 -16.29
C GLY A 141 -3.55 6.15 -15.54
N MET A 142 -2.29 6.04 -15.10
CA MET A 142 -1.82 4.89 -14.32
C MET A 142 -2.57 4.72 -13.01
N ILE A 143 -2.90 5.82 -12.32
CA ILE A 143 -3.67 5.80 -11.07
C ILE A 143 -5.15 5.50 -11.35
N ALA A 144 -5.70 6.05 -12.45
CA ALA A 144 -7.07 5.78 -12.89
C ALA A 144 -7.28 4.31 -13.27
N ASP A 145 -6.31 3.70 -13.95
CA ASP A 145 -6.31 2.26 -14.27
C ASP A 145 -6.39 1.43 -12.97
N GLY A 146 -5.54 1.75 -11.98
CA GLY A 146 -5.50 1.00 -10.72
C GLY A 146 -6.74 1.23 -9.85
N ALA A 147 -7.32 2.43 -9.88
CA ALA A 147 -8.57 2.73 -9.21
C ALA A 147 -9.78 2.01 -9.84
N GLY A 148 -9.66 1.57 -11.11
CA GLY A 148 -10.71 0.88 -11.86
C GLY A 148 -11.60 1.82 -12.67
N LEU A 149 -11.09 2.95 -13.16
CA LEU A 149 -11.84 3.87 -14.03
C LEU A 149 -11.79 3.48 -15.53
N ASN A 150 -10.73 2.77 -15.95
CA ASN A 150 -10.48 2.45 -17.37
C ASN A 150 -10.59 0.95 -17.70
N GLY A 151 -11.19 0.15 -16.82
CA GLY A 151 -11.36 -1.30 -17.01
C GLY A 151 -12.34 -1.90 -16.00
N ASP A 152 -12.55 -3.22 -16.08
CA ASP A 152 -13.52 -3.96 -15.26
C ASP A 152 -12.93 -4.52 -13.96
N VAL A 153 -11.66 -4.20 -13.67
CA VAL A 153 -10.95 -4.56 -12.45
C VAL A 153 -10.23 -3.34 -11.88
N GLY A 154 -9.98 -3.33 -10.57
CA GLY A 154 -9.36 -2.21 -9.87
C GLY A 154 -9.90 -2.04 -8.46
N LEU A 155 -9.42 -1.04 -7.73
CA LEU A 155 -9.77 -0.85 -6.31
C LEU A 155 -11.28 -0.70 -6.08
N LYS A 156 -12.00 0.05 -6.92
CA LYS A 156 -13.46 0.18 -6.75
C LYS A 156 -14.19 -1.16 -6.89
N HIS A 157 -13.78 -2.00 -7.84
CA HIS A 157 -14.37 -3.31 -8.10
C HIS A 157 -14.03 -4.28 -6.96
N GLY A 158 -12.80 -4.21 -6.43
CA GLY A 158 -12.40 -4.96 -5.24
C GLY A 158 -13.21 -4.58 -4.00
N ILE A 159 -13.53 -3.28 -3.83
CA ILE A 159 -14.39 -2.80 -2.73
C ILE A 159 -15.82 -3.32 -2.90
N GLU A 160 -16.37 -3.29 -4.11
CA GLU A 160 -17.69 -3.85 -4.40
C GLU A 160 -17.72 -5.37 -4.15
N GLN A 161 -16.70 -6.10 -4.62
CA GLN A 161 -16.56 -7.55 -4.45
C GLN A 161 -16.35 -7.95 -2.97
N ALA A 162 -15.73 -7.09 -2.16
CA ALA A 162 -15.54 -7.35 -0.74
C ALA A 162 -16.87 -7.51 0.03
N GLY A 163 -17.97 -6.94 -0.50
CA GLY A 163 -19.32 -7.15 0.03
C GLY A 163 -19.49 -6.71 1.49
N SER A 164 -18.71 -5.73 1.94
CA SER A 164 -18.77 -5.19 3.30
C SER A 164 -19.01 -3.68 3.29
N ASP A 165 -19.78 -3.21 4.27
CA ASP A 165 -20.07 -1.79 4.48
C ASP A 165 -19.01 -1.10 5.34
N GLY A 166 -18.29 -1.88 6.17
CA GLY A 166 -17.29 -1.39 7.12
C GLY A 166 -15.94 -1.05 6.51
N VAL A 167 -15.00 -0.63 7.36
CA VAL A 167 -13.60 -0.35 6.94
C VAL A 167 -12.90 -1.57 6.35
N ASP A 168 -13.32 -2.78 6.77
CA ASP A 168 -12.77 -4.05 6.32
C ASP A 168 -12.89 -4.25 4.81
N LYS A 169 -13.82 -3.56 4.13
CA LYS A 169 -13.93 -3.56 2.67
C LYS A 169 -12.64 -3.11 1.98
N TYR A 170 -11.87 -2.18 2.58
CA TYR A 170 -10.62 -1.72 2.00
C TYR A 170 -9.50 -2.75 2.15
N TYR A 171 -9.43 -3.45 3.28
CA TYR A 171 -8.44 -4.52 3.50
C TYR A 171 -8.76 -5.77 2.68
N LYS A 172 -10.05 -6.11 2.55
CA LYS A 172 -10.53 -7.14 1.63
C LYS A 172 -10.24 -6.75 0.17
N ALA A 173 -10.50 -5.51 -0.20
CA ALA A 173 -10.22 -5.00 -1.54
C ALA A 173 -8.73 -5.01 -1.88
N SER A 174 -7.83 -4.69 -0.93
CA SER A 174 -6.39 -4.78 -1.18
C SER A 174 -5.96 -6.22 -1.42
N ARG A 175 -6.53 -7.17 -0.68
CA ARG A 175 -6.30 -8.60 -0.91
C ARG A 175 -6.81 -9.07 -2.28
N ILE A 176 -8.01 -8.64 -2.66
CA ILE A 176 -8.58 -8.92 -3.99
C ILE A 176 -7.73 -8.28 -5.09
N TYR A 177 -7.25 -7.06 -4.89
CA TYR A 177 -6.36 -6.37 -5.85
C TYR A 177 -5.07 -7.16 -6.09
N ASN A 178 -4.46 -7.68 -5.01
CA ASN A 178 -3.22 -8.45 -5.08
C ASN A 178 -3.38 -9.84 -5.69
N SER A 179 -4.46 -10.56 -5.37
CA SER A 179 -4.55 -12.00 -5.62
C SER A 179 -5.81 -12.45 -6.37
N GLY A 180 -6.68 -11.50 -6.73
CA GLY A 180 -7.97 -11.73 -7.39
C GLY A 180 -9.05 -12.37 -6.49
N SER A 181 -8.72 -12.75 -5.26
CA SER A 181 -9.63 -13.48 -4.37
C SER A 181 -9.22 -13.40 -2.90
N ILE A 182 -10.14 -13.79 -2.02
CA ILE A 182 -9.85 -14.02 -0.60
C ILE A 182 -9.82 -15.53 -0.37
N ALA A 183 -8.94 -16.00 0.52
CA ALA A 183 -8.87 -17.41 0.87
C ALA A 183 -10.22 -17.93 1.39
N PRO A 184 -10.56 -19.22 1.19
CA PRO A 184 -11.87 -19.76 1.59
C PRO A 184 -12.18 -19.66 3.08
N ASP A 185 -11.16 -19.59 3.94
CA ASP A 185 -11.28 -19.41 5.39
C ASP A 185 -11.45 -17.93 5.81
N GLY A 186 -11.40 -17.00 4.85
CA GLY A 186 -11.53 -15.56 5.06
C GLY A 186 -10.24 -14.86 5.49
N ASN A 187 -9.11 -15.56 5.66
CA ASN A 187 -7.85 -14.92 6.05
C ASN A 187 -7.27 -14.12 4.88
N LEU A 188 -7.11 -12.80 5.07
CA LEU A 188 -6.56 -11.89 4.07
C LEU A 188 -5.08 -12.11 3.78
N ASN A 189 -4.38 -12.88 4.60
CA ASN A 189 -3.00 -13.25 4.36
C ASN A 189 -2.84 -14.69 3.85
N GLY A 190 -3.93 -15.46 3.69
CA GLY A 190 -3.90 -16.82 3.14
C GLY A 190 -3.98 -16.84 1.60
N GLY A 191 -3.90 -18.00 0.97
CA GLY A 191 -4.13 -18.14 -0.48
C GLY A 191 -2.86 -18.07 -1.35
N ILE A 192 -2.92 -17.37 -2.48
CA ILE A 192 -1.81 -17.22 -3.46
C ILE A 192 -1.23 -15.78 -3.43
N ALA A 193 -0.23 -15.49 -4.26
CA ALA A 193 0.41 -14.16 -4.35
C ALA A 193 1.05 -13.70 -3.03
N THR A 194 1.27 -12.39 -2.86
CA THR A 194 1.99 -11.82 -1.70
C THR A 194 1.12 -11.90 -0.45
N HIS A 195 1.54 -12.66 0.54
CA HIS A 195 0.77 -12.90 1.74
C HIS A 195 0.74 -11.70 2.68
N CYS A 196 1.82 -10.92 2.79
CA CYS A 196 1.87 -9.74 3.65
C CYS A 196 1.08 -8.53 3.10
N TYR A 197 0.50 -8.62 1.90
CA TYR A 197 -0.02 -7.46 1.18
C TYR A 197 -1.09 -6.68 1.96
N ALA A 198 -2.09 -7.36 2.51
CA ALA A 198 -3.19 -6.70 3.21
C ALA A 198 -2.71 -6.07 4.53
N THR A 199 -1.84 -6.76 5.28
CA THR A 199 -1.25 -6.22 6.51
C THR A 199 -0.32 -5.03 6.22
N ASP A 200 0.46 -5.05 5.14
CA ASP A 200 1.29 -3.91 4.72
C ASP A 200 0.43 -2.68 4.42
N VAL A 201 -0.63 -2.86 3.64
CA VAL A 201 -1.57 -1.78 3.30
C VAL A 201 -2.23 -1.19 4.55
N ALA A 202 -2.66 -2.04 5.50
CA ALA A 202 -3.19 -1.55 6.78
C ALA A 202 -2.15 -0.75 7.58
N ASN A 203 -0.88 -1.17 7.58
CA ASN A 203 0.20 -0.44 8.23
C ASN A 203 0.51 0.89 7.56
N ARG A 204 0.52 0.95 6.22
CA ARG A 204 0.69 2.20 5.46
C ARG A 204 -0.39 3.21 5.81
N LEU A 205 -1.65 2.77 5.94
CA LEU A 205 -2.78 3.62 6.31
C LEU A 205 -2.66 4.22 7.72
N ILE A 206 -1.98 3.57 8.65
CA ILE A 206 -1.73 4.09 10.01
C ILE A 206 -0.35 4.74 10.19
N GLY A 207 0.41 4.89 9.11
CA GLY A 207 1.64 5.71 9.08
C GLY A 207 2.97 4.94 9.17
N TRP A 208 2.98 3.62 8.95
CA TRP A 208 4.23 2.91 8.65
C TRP A 208 4.72 3.27 7.24
N THR A 209 6.03 3.42 7.05
CA THR A 209 6.64 3.61 5.73
C THR A 209 7.82 2.68 5.53
N ASP A 210 8.30 2.56 4.29
CA ASP A 210 9.47 1.74 3.95
C ASP A 210 10.79 2.24 4.58
N ALA A 211 10.76 3.37 5.31
CA ALA A 211 11.88 3.84 6.12
C ALA A 211 11.99 3.14 7.49
N ASP A 212 10.97 2.38 7.88
CA ASP A 212 10.92 1.64 9.15
C ASP A 212 11.06 0.13 8.92
N THR A 213 11.36 -0.62 9.99
CA THR A 213 11.52 -2.08 9.91
C THR A 213 10.21 -2.75 9.51
N HIS A 214 10.24 -3.55 8.43
CA HIS A 214 9.14 -4.42 8.03
C HIS A 214 9.07 -5.64 8.95
N GLY A 215 7.88 -5.96 9.45
CA GLY A 215 7.70 -6.99 10.47
C GLY A 215 7.03 -8.28 9.99
N CYS A 216 6.61 -8.35 8.72
CA CYS A 216 5.83 -9.47 8.22
C CYS A 216 6.69 -10.58 7.61
N ASP A 217 6.33 -11.83 7.90
CA ASP A 217 6.95 -13.02 7.36
C ASP A 217 5.97 -13.74 6.42
N GLU A 218 6.26 -13.67 5.13
CA GLU A 218 5.50 -14.29 4.04
C GLU A 218 5.22 -15.79 4.26
N ALA A 219 6.14 -16.51 4.91
CA ALA A 219 6.01 -17.95 5.09
C ALA A 219 5.00 -18.33 6.19
N THR A 220 4.72 -17.44 7.14
CA THR A 220 3.96 -17.77 8.36
C THR A 220 2.67 -16.97 8.51
N ILE A 221 2.60 -15.76 7.93
CA ILE A 221 1.49 -14.82 8.10
C ILE A 221 0.12 -15.38 7.67
N GLY A 222 0.07 -16.26 6.66
CA GLY A 222 -1.18 -16.86 6.19
C GLY A 222 -1.87 -17.78 7.20
N SER A 223 -1.17 -18.16 8.28
CA SER A 223 -1.73 -18.95 9.39
C SER A 223 -2.12 -18.10 10.61
N VAL A 224 -1.81 -16.80 10.60
CA VAL A 224 -2.08 -15.89 11.72
C VAL A 224 -3.53 -15.43 11.67
N GLY A 225 -4.26 -15.64 12.76
CA GLY A 225 -5.59 -15.08 13.00
C GLY A 225 -5.52 -13.95 14.04
N GLY A 226 -6.18 -12.82 13.77
CA GLY A 226 -6.16 -11.64 14.64
C GLY A 226 -4.79 -10.93 14.69
N VAL A 227 -4.65 -9.95 15.58
CA VAL A 227 -3.41 -9.18 15.76
C VAL A 227 -2.45 -9.88 16.71
N THR A 228 -1.19 -10.01 16.29
CA THR A 228 -0.06 -10.31 17.17
C THR A 228 0.86 -9.10 17.23
N GLU A 229 0.97 -8.42 18.38
CA GLU A 229 2.01 -7.41 18.56
C GLU A 229 3.39 -8.07 18.66
N THR A 230 4.28 -7.80 17.70
CA THR A 230 5.70 -8.10 17.87
C THR A 230 6.30 -7.11 18.86
N ARG A 231 6.36 -7.49 20.14
CA ARG A 231 7.12 -6.72 21.14
C ARG A 231 8.62 -6.89 20.90
N PRO A 232 9.43 -5.82 20.90
CA PRO A 232 10.89 -5.95 20.90
C PRO A 232 11.32 -6.60 22.23
N GLY A 233 11.90 -7.80 22.15
CA GLY A 233 12.77 -8.41 23.16
C GLY A 233 12.25 -8.46 24.60
N TYR A 234 11.51 -9.51 24.96
CA TYR A 234 11.48 -9.99 26.35
C TYR A 234 12.22 -11.32 26.41
N CYS A 235 13.46 -11.31 26.89
CA CYS A 235 14.17 -12.53 27.26
C CYS A 235 13.39 -13.22 28.39
N GLY A 236 12.89 -14.42 28.10
CA GLY A 236 12.15 -15.24 29.07
C GLY A 236 13.01 -15.58 30.29
N GLY A 237 12.51 -15.24 31.47
CA GLY A 237 12.92 -15.82 32.73
C GLY A 237 11.90 -16.85 33.17
N VAL A 238 12.23 -18.13 32.98
CA VAL A 238 11.57 -19.26 33.64
C VAL A 238 11.71 -19.13 35.16
N GLY A 239 10.61 -19.22 35.88
CA GLY A 239 10.58 -19.29 37.34
C GLY A 239 9.29 -19.95 37.80
N GLY A 240 9.31 -21.28 37.84
CA GLY A 240 8.18 -22.12 38.26
C GLY A 240 7.79 -21.89 39.71
N ALA A 241 6.50 -22.02 39.98
CA ALA A 241 5.95 -22.13 41.32
C ALA A 241 6.18 -23.54 41.87
N VAL A 242 6.77 -23.65 43.06
CA VAL A 242 6.52 -24.76 44.00
C VAL A 242 6.69 -24.21 45.42
N VAL A 243 5.62 -24.40 46.22
CA VAL A 243 5.41 -24.24 47.68
C VAL A 243 6.43 -23.46 48.51
#